data_AF-A0AA43RVI7-F1
#
_entry.id   AF-A0AA43RVI7-F1
#
_cell.length_a   1.000
_cell.length_b   1.000
_cell.length_c   1.000
_cell.angle_alpha   90.00
_cell.angle_beta   90.00
_cell.angle_gamma   90.00
#
_symmetry.space_group_name_H-M   'P 1'
#
loop_
_entity.id
_entity.type
_entity.pdbx_description
1 polymer ?
#
loop_
_entity_poly.entity_id
_entity_poly.type
_entity_poly.pdbx_seq_one_letter_code
_entity_poly.pdbx_strand_id
1 'polypeptide(L)'
;MKAYLKEITISVISILIMGIAVWAYLKSMEKEKSLIETDIYTLIPPDMEGLLAINRPSVFSRMILSKKDLYQSFASKIPSEFLSFTNSGASFQSFLLSFHPDGILCYSSASKQEAGRFEKEILQNSFDSFQPVKRTKEGVEFTYYPVADKQFFGFYIYNGVWVGSFSRKLLEAAANQQFKNTPSLPEEVERVRASFDKNAPLNILFPTKEMNLYVERENLPAWRITDKWLSADMFLSDGNFCCYGFLPYQAQSTPSWYVAMGDTLSKRINNLFPSIHLSFQINKADDKVYLTGCTPMGEE
;
A
#
# COMPACT_ATOMS: atom_id res chain seq x y z
N MET A 1 10.30 21.01 -65.46
CA MET A 1 8.98 20.78 -64.83
C MET A 1 8.81 19.38 -64.22
N LYS A 2 9.13 18.27 -64.90
CA LYS A 2 8.94 16.90 -64.33
C LYS A 2 9.78 16.59 -63.08
N ALA A 3 10.99 17.13 -62.94
CA ALA A 3 11.85 16.89 -61.77
C ALA A 3 11.29 17.54 -60.49
N TYR A 4 10.84 18.80 -60.58
CA TYR A 4 10.19 19.52 -59.47
C TYR A 4 8.89 18.85 -59.00
N LEU A 5 8.08 18.32 -59.92
CA LEU A 5 6.89 17.53 -59.55
C LEU A 5 7.25 16.30 -58.71
N LYS A 6 8.36 15.63 -59.01
CA LYS A 6 8.82 14.44 -58.28
C LYS A 6 9.32 14.80 -56.88
N GLU A 7 10.05 15.90 -56.72
CA GLU A 7 10.50 16.43 -55.43
C GLU A 7 9.35 16.92 -54.55
N ILE A 8 8.35 17.60 -55.15
CA ILE A 8 7.14 18.02 -54.43
C ILE A 8 6.38 16.79 -53.93
N THR A 9 6.23 15.75 -54.77
CA THR A 9 5.54 14.51 -54.38
C THR A 9 6.24 13.81 -53.22
N ILE A 10 7.58 13.72 -53.24
CA ILE A 10 8.37 13.11 -52.16
C ILE A 10 8.27 13.92 -50.86
N SER A 11 8.26 15.25 -50.96
CA SER A 11 8.14 16.13 -49.79
C SER A 11 6.77 15.99 -49.12
N VAL A 12 5.69 15.93 -49.92
CA VAL A 12 4.32 15.72 -49.42
C VAL A 12 4.18 14.35 -48.76
N ILE A 13 4.74 13.30 -49.35
CA ILE A 13 4.71 11.95 -48.78
C ILE A 13 5.49 11.90 -47.46
N SER A 14 6.66 12.54 -47.39
CA SER A 14 7.48 12.59 -46.17
C SER A 14 6.74 13.27 -45.02
N ILE A 15 6.04 14.39 -45.30
CA ILE A 15 5.22 15.09 -44.31
C ILE A 15 4.06 14.22 -43.83
N LEU A 16 3.40 13.49 -44.74
CA LEU A 16 2.33 12.55 -44.42
C LEU A 16 2.82 11.41 -43.51
N ILE A 17 3.96 10.80 -43.82
CA ILE A 17 4.54 9.72 -43.02
C ILE A 17 4.91 10.25 -41.62
N MET A 18 5.52 11.44 -41.55
CA MET A 18 5.89 12.06 -40.27
C MET A 18 4.65 12.42 -39.44
N GLY A 19 3.59 12.92 -40.08
CA GLY A 19 2.31 13.18 -39.43
C GLY A 19 1.66 11.91 -38.87
N ILE A 20 1.70 10.80 -39.61
CA ILE A 20 1.20 9.50 -39.14
C ILE A 20 2.03 8.99 -37.96
N ALA A 21 3.36 9.13 -38.00
CA ALA A 21 4.24 8.71 -36.91
C ALA A 21 4.00 9.53 -35.64
N VAL A 22 3.86 10.85 -35.76
CA VAL A 22 3.53 11.74 -34.63
C VAL A 22 2.14 11.42 -34.08
N TRP A 23 1.15 11.19 -34.94
CA TRP A 23 -0.19 10.81 -34.48
C TRP A 23 -0.20 9.45 -33.77
N ALA A 24 0.53 8.46 -34.27
CA ALA A 24 0.67 7.16 -33.62
C ALA A 24 1.37 7.28 -32.26
N TYR A 25 2.40 8.12 -32.16
CA TYR A 25 3.10 8.43 -30.92
C TYR A 25 2.20 9.14 -29.92
N LEU A 26 1.45 10.17 -30.35
CA LEU A 26 0.50 10.88 -29.50
C LEU A 26 -0.63 9.96 -29.01
N LYS A 27 -1.13 9.06 -29.86
CA LYS A 27 -2.12 8.04 -29.48
C LYS A 27 -1.55 7.02 -28.49
N SER A 28 -0.27 6.67 -28.60
CA SER A 28 0.43 5.84 -27.62
C SER A 28 0.56 6.57 -26.27
N MET A 29 0.93 7.85 -26.30
CA MET A 29 1.00 8.73 -25.14
C MET A 29 -0.37 8.94 -24.47
N GLU A 30 -1.46 9.04 -25.24
CA GLU A 30 -2.82 9.15 -24.69
C GLU A 30 -3.28 7.85 -24.02
N LYS A 31 -2.89 6.70 -24.57
CA LYS A 31 -3.11 5.39 -23.92
C LYS A 31 -2.28 5.22 -22.65
N GLU A 32 -1.09 5.81 -22.57
CA GLU A 32 -0.30 5.83 -21.34
C GLU A 32 -0.80 6.87 -20.32
N LYS A 33 -1.25 8.05 -20.77
CA LYS A 33 -1.76 9.12 -19.90
C LYS A 33 -3.19 8.90 -19.38
N SER A 34 -3.97 8.03 -20.02
CA SER A 34 -5.31 7.64 -19.53
C SER A 34 -5.28 6.57 -18.43
N LEU A 35 -4.09 6.19 -17.96
CA LEU A 35 -3.93 5.59 -16.64
C LEU A 35 -4.28 6.66 -15.61
N ILE A 36 -5.58 6.79 -15.31
CA ILE A 36 -6.04 7.36 -14.05
C ILE A 36 -5.18 6.69 -12.99
N GLU A 37 -4.37 7.49 -12.28
CA GLU A 37 -3.58 7.06 -11.15
C GLU A 37 -4.58 6.51 -10.13
N THR A 38 -4.85 5.21 -10.23
CA THR A 38 -5.92 4.57 -9.49
C THR A 38 -5.42 4.47 -8.07
N ASP A 39 -6.01 5.25 -7.18
CA ASP A 39 -5.61 5.25 -5.78
C ASP A 39 -5.92 3.90 -5.14
N ILE A 40 -4.88 3.12 -4.86
CA ILE A 40 -4.96 1.75 -4.36
C ILE A 40 -5.77 1.63 -3.07
N TYR A 41 -5.86 2.70 -2.27
CA TYR A 41 -6.64 2.72 -1.04
C TYR A 41 -8.16 2.70 -1.28
N THR A 42 -8.62 3.09 -2.47
CA THR A 42 -10.05 3.03 -2.84
C THR A 42 -10.53 1.61 -3.19
N LEU A 43 -9.58 0.68 -3.38
CA LEU A 43 -9.80 -0.67 -3.89
C LEU A 43 -9.86 -1.73 -2.78
N ILE A 44 -9.76 -1.31 -1.51
CA ILE A 44 -9.70 -2.22 -0.38
C ILE A 44 -11.12 -2.72 -0.05
N PRO A 45 -11.34 -4.05 0.00
CA PRO A 45 -12.59 -4.64 0.44
C PRO A 45 -13.01 -4.19 1.85
N PRO A 46 -14.31 -4.24 2.18
CA PRO A 46 -14.76 -4.02 3.55
C PRO A 46 -14.14 -5.06 4.52
N ASP A 47 -14.28 -4.79 5.82
CA ASP A 47 -13.87 -5.70 6.91
C ASP A 47 -12.37 -5.99 7.01
N MET A 48 -11.56 -5.09 6.47
CA MET A 48 -10.13 -5.01 6.81
C MET A 48 -9.92 -4.76 8.31
N GLU A 49 -8.87 -5.36 8.85
CA GLU A 49 -8.42 -5.25 10.24
C GLU A 49 -7.26 -4.24 10.39
N GLY A 50 -6.55 -3.96 9.30
CA GLY A 50 -5.48 -2.97 9.25
C GLY A 50 -4.85 -2.85 7.86
N LEU A 51 -4.07 -1.78 7.66
CA LEU A 51 -3.23 -1.55 6.49
C LEU A 51 -1.79 -1.37 6.92
N LEU A 52 -0.88 -1.91 6.13
CA LEU A 52 0.54 -1.61 6.20
C LEU A 52 0.99 -1.10 4.83
N ALA A 53 1.32 0.19 4.76
CA ALA A 53 1.94 0.82 3.60
C ALA A 53 3.45 0.68 3.71
N ILE A 54 4.07 0.03 2.72
CA ILE A 54 5.52 -0.12 2.55
C ILE A 54 5.96 0.87 1.49
N ASN A 55 6.32 2.08 1.92
CA ASN A 55 6.65 3.19 1.02
C ASN A 55 8.05 3.07 0.42
N ARG A 56 8.96 2.41 1.13
CA ARG A 56 10.36 2.25 0.73
C ARG A 56 10.79 0.79 0.87
N PRO A 57 10.43 -0.09 -0.09
CA PRO A 57 10.65 -1.53 0.02
C PRO A 57 12.11 -1.91 0.35
N SER A 58 13.10 -1.29 -0.31
CA SER A 58 14.52 -1.57 -0.05
C SER A 58 15.01 -1.09 1.32
N VAL A 59 14.38 -0.06 1.91
CA VAL A 59 14.67 0.37 3.28
C VAL A 59 14.01 -0.60 4.25
N PHE A 60 12.74 -0.94 4.03
CA PHE A 60 11.99 -1.91 4.82
C PHE A 60 12.66 -3.28 4.85
N SER A 61 13.09 -3.83 3.71
CA SER A 61 13.80 -5.11 3.63
C SER A 61 15.05 -5.10 4.50
N ARG A 62 15.91 -4.08 4.36
CA ARG A 62 17.10 -3.92 5.22
C ARG A 62 16.73 -3.76 6.69
N MET A 63 15.64 -3.06 6.99
CA MET A 63 15.14 -2.84 8.33
C MET A 63 14.76 -4.17 8.99
N ILE A 64 13.90 -4.98 8.37
CA ILE A 64 13.47 -6.25 8.95
C ILE A 64 14.59 -7.29 8.96
N LEU A 65 15.49 -7.27 7.98
CA LEU A 65 16.63 -8.19 7.92
C LEU A 65 17.77 -7.80 8.89
N SER A 66 17.76 -6.59 9.43
CA SER A 66 18.77 -6.15 10.39
C SER A 66 18.68 -6.87 11.74
N LYS A 67 17.50 -7.41 12.08
CA LYS A 67 17.21 -8.06 13.36
C LYS A 67 16.30 -9.27 13.16
N LYS A 68 16.71 -10.43 13.67
CA LYS A 68 15.97 -11.69 13.54
C LYS A 68 14.57 -11.62 14.14
N ASP A 69 14.42 -11.04 15.33
CA ASP A 69 13.12 -10.91 16.02
C ASP A 69 12.15 -10.01 15.24
N LEU A 70 12.68 -8.96 14.61
CA LEU A 70 11.89 -8.07 13.77
C LEU A 70 11.41 -8.80 12.52
N TYR A 71 12.30 -9.52 11.82
CA TYR A 71 11.91 -10.37 10.70
C TYR A 71 10.84 -11.38 11.10
N GLN A 72 11.03 -12.10 12.22
CA GLN A 72 10.08 -13.10 12.71
C GLN A 72 8.72 -12.48 13.07
N SER A 73 8.71 -11.26 13.63
CA SER A 73 7.47 -10.53 13.92
C SER A 73 6.64 -10.31 12.67
N PHE A 74 7.25 -9.80 11.60
CA PHE A 74 6.56 -9.60 10.33
C PHE A 74 6.19 -10.93 9.65
N ALA A 75 7.11 -11.90 9.63
CA ALA A 75 6.89 -13.22 9.01
C ALA A 75 5.79 -14.05 9.72
N SER A 76 5.48 -13.74 10.99
CA SER A 76 4.39 -14.40 11.72
C SER A 76 2.99 -14.06 11.19
N LYS A 77 2.84 -12.94 10.49
CA LYS A 77 1.56 -12.50 9.89
C LYS A 77 1.61 -12.32 8.38
N ILE A 78 2.75 -11.92 7.84
CA ILE A 78 2.91 -11.64 6.42
C ILE A 78 3.57 -12.86 5.77
N PRO A 79 2.97 -13.44 4.71
CA PRO A 79 3.60 -14.51 3.95
C PRO A 79 5.02 -14.14 3.53
N SER A 80 5.95 -15.09 3.65
CA SER A 80 7.36 -14.90 3.31
C SER A 80 7.59 -14.37 1.89
N GLU A 81 6.70 -14.73 0.98
CA GLU A 81 6.68 -14.31 -0.42
C GLU A 81 6.41 -12.80 -0.52
N PHE A 82 5.50 -12.25 0.29
CA PHE A 82 5.27 -10.80 0.28
C PHE A 82 6.46 -10.04 0.85
N LEU A 83 7.12 -10.59 1.87
CA LEU A 83 8.35 -10.01 2.40
C LEU A 83 9.48 -10.07 1.36
N SER A 84 9.61 -11.16 0.60
CA SER A 84 10.65 -11.32 -0.43
C SER A 84 10.47 -10.32 -1.59
N PHE A 85 9.23 -9.95 -1.91
CA PHE A 85 8.94 -8.92 -2.93
C PHE A 85 9.56 -7.55 -2.60
N THR A 86 9.81 -7.28 -1.32
CA THR A 86 10.44 -6.01 -0.89
C THR A 86 11.96 -6.02 -1.02
N ASN A 87 12.56 -7.21 -1.14
CA ASN A 87 14.00 -7.40 -1.25
C ASN A 87 14.52 -7.33 -2.69
N SER A 88 13.65 -7.46 -3.69
CA SER A 88 14.02 -7.70 -5.09
C SER A 88 14.52 -6.48 -5.88
N GLY A 89 14.88 -5.40 -5.19
CA GLY A 89 15.74 -4.35 -5.74
C GLY A 89 15.16 -3.39 -6.80
N ALA A 90 14.03 -3.67 -7.48
CA ALA A 90 13.54 -2.70 -8.49
C ALA A 90 12.09 -2.86 -9.02
N SER A 91 11.28 -3.83 -8.60
CA SER A 91 10.08 -4.13 -9.38
C SER A 91 8.93 -3.12 -9.17
N PHE A 92 8.63 -2.77 -7.92
CA PHE A 92 7.57 -1.82 -7.56
C PHE A 92 8.06 -0.76 -6.57
N GLN A 93 7.49 0.45 -6.66
CA GLN A 93 7.91 1.60 -5.84
C GLN A 93 7.39 1.54 -4.41
N SER A 94 6.20 0.95 -4.21
CA SER A 94 5.59 0.78 -2.90
C SER A 94 4.67 -0.43 -2.90
N PHE A 95 4.36 -0.95 -1.72
CA PHE A 95 3.35 -1.97 -1.54
C PHE A 95 2.34 -1.53 -0.48
N LEU A 96 1.09 -1.92 -0.64
CA LEU A 96 0.07 -1.77 0.40
C LEU A 96 -0.46 -3.16 0.75
N LEU A 97 -0.29 -3.55 2.00
CA LEU A 97 -0.83 -4.80 2.54
C LEU A 97 -2.11 -4.50 3.29
N SER A 98 -3.21 -5.11 2.88
CA SER A 98 -4.49 -5.06 3.59
C SER A 98 -4.75 -6.38 4.30
N PHE A 99 -4.91 -6.32 5.61
CA PHE A 99 -5.17 -7.48 6.46
C PHE A 99 -6.67 -7.71 6.60
N HIS A 100 -7.13 -8.92 6.34
CA HIS A 100 -8.52 -9.35 6.48
C HIS A 100 -8.59 -10.70 7.21
N PRO A 101 -9.74 -11.07 7.78
CA PRO A 101 -9.93 -12.39 8.40
C PRO A 101 -9.63 -13.57 7.46
N ASP A 102 -9.93 -13.39 6.16
CA ASP A 102 -9.74 -14.41 5.12
C ASP A 102 -8.33 -14.42 4.50
N GLY A 103 -7.40 -13.57 4.97
CA GLY A 103 -6.03 -13.45 4.46
C GLY A 103 -5.58 -12.03 4.14
N ILE A 104 -4.51 -11.90 3.36
CA ILE A 104 -3.89 -10.60 3.03
C ILE A 104 -4.00 -10.32 1.54
N LEU A 105 -4.33 -9.08 1.20
CA LEU A 105 -4.21 -8.53 -0.15
C LEU A 105 -2.97 -7.65 -0.23
N CYS A 106 -2.17 -7.85 -1.27
CA CYS A 106 -0.97 -7.07 -1.55
C CYS A 106 -1.19 -6.27 -2.82
N TYR A 107 -1.14 -4.94 -2.72
CA TYR A 107 -1.37 -4.01 -3.83
C TYR A 107 -0.07 -3.30 -4.20
N SER A 108 0.08 -2.99 -5.48
CA SER A 108 1.04 -2.00 -5.97
C SER A 108 0.50 -1.32 -7.22
N SER A 109 0.74 -0.02 -7.34
CA SER A 109 0.64 0.64 -8.65
C SER A 109 1.72 0.08 -9.57
N ALA A 110 1.31 -0.36 -10.76
CA ALA A 110 2.19 -1.00 -11.72
C ALA A 110 1.65 -0.86 -13.15
N SER A 111 2.50 -0.37 -14.05
CA SER A 111 2.27 -0.49 -15.48
C SER A 111 2.27 -1.97 -15.91
N LYS A 112 1.68 -2.27 -17.07
CA LYS A 112 1.71 -3.63 -17.63
C LYS A 112 3.13 -4.16 -17.83
N GLN A 113 4.07 -3.27 -18.15
CA GLN A 113 5.48 -3.63 -18.34
C GLN A 113 6.16 -3.98 -17.01
N GLU A 114 5.97 -3.15 -15.99
CA GLU A 114 6.52 -3.41 -14.65
C GLU A 114 5.98 -4.70 -14.05
N ALA A 115 4.67 -4.92 -14.16
CA ALA A 115 4.04 -6.13 -13.66
C ALA A 115 4.48 -7.38 -14.45
N GLY A 116 4.64 -7.28 -15.77
CA GLY A 116 5.18 -8.38 -16.59
C GLY A 116 6.64 -8.73 -16.27
N ARG A 117 7.45 -7.72 -15.93
CA ARG A 117 8.83 -7.93 -15.43
C ARG A 117 8.80 -8.59 -14.06
N PHE A 118 7.98 -8.09 -13.13
CA PHE A 118 7.82 -8.66 -11.79
C PHE A 118 7.38 -10.13 -11.84
N GLU A 119 6.44 -10.46 -12.73
CA GLU A 119 5.99 -11.84 -12.92
C GLU A 119 7.15 -12.77 -13.33
N LYS A 120 7.95 -12.36 -14.33
CA LYS A 120 9.06 -13.16 -14.84
C LYS A 120 10.22 -13.28 -13.87
N GLU A 121 10.61 -12.17 -13.24
CA GLU A 121 11.83 -12.11 -12.43
C GLU A 121 11.59 -12.58 -10.99
N ILE A 122 10.39 -12.35 -10.45
CA ILE A 122 10.09 -12.58 -9.03
C ILE A 122 9.10 -13.71 -8.84
N LEU A 123 7.92 -13.65 -9.48
CA LEU A 123 6.87 -14.65 -9.22
C LEU A 123 7.23 -16.03 -9.75
N GLN A 124 7.73 -16.13 -10.99
CA GLN A 124 8.14 -17.42 -11.56
C GLN A 124 9.23 -18.09 -10.73
N ASN A 125 10.24 -17.32 -10.28
CA ASN A 125 11.30 -17.83 -9.41
C ASN A 125 10.80 -18.22 -8.01
N SER A 126 9.76 -17.52 -7.50
CA SER A 126 9.20 -17.81 -6.17
C SER A 126 8.25 -19.01 -6.17
N PHE A 127 7.65 -19.35 -7.32
CA PHE A 127 6.60 -20.37 -7.44
C PHE A 127 6.88 -21.43 -8.51
N ASP A 128 8.16 -21.71 -8.81
CA ASP A 128 8.64 -22.54 -9.94
C ASP A 128 8.23 -24.03 -9.90
N SER A 129 7.42 -24.44 -8.92
CA SER A 129 7.00 -25.84 -8.77
C SER A 129 6.01 -26.27 -9.86
N PHE A 130 5.17 -25.36 -10.37
CA PHE A 130 4.12 -25.68 -11.34
C PHE A 130 3.79 -24.50 -12.25
N GLN A 131 3.33 -24.80 -13.47
CA GLN A 131 2.89 -23.75 -14.39
C GLN A 131 1.64 -23.01 -13.86
N PRO A 132 1.59 -21.68 -14.00
CA PRO A 132 0.45 -20.91 -13.56
C PRO A 132 -0.78 -21.15 -14.44
N VAL A 133 -1.96 -21.11 -13.82
CA VAL A 133 -3.25 -21.25 -14.49
C VAL A 133 -3.89 -19.88 -14.65
N LYS A 134 -4.16 -19.49 -15.89
CA LYS A 134 -4.89 -18.25 -16.21
C LYS A 134 -6.40 -18.49 -16.27
N ARG A 135 -7.19 -17.58 -15.69
CA ARG A 135 -8.65 -17.59 -15.75
C ARG A 135 -9.18 -16.19 -15.90
N THR A 136 -10.15 -16.00 -16.79
CA THR A 136 -10.82 -14.71 -16.96
C THR A 136 -12.18 -14.75 -16.28
N LYS A 137 -12.47 -13.76 -15.44
CA LYS A 137 -13.77 -13.56 -14.80
C LYS A 137 -14.14 -12.08 -14.86
N GLU A 138 -15.35 -11.79 -15.35
CA GLU A 138 -15.89 -10.43 -15.46
C GLU A 138 -14.94 -9.42 -16.17
N GLY A 139 -14.16 -9.90 -17.16
CA GLY A 139 -13.22 -9.08 -17.91
C GLY A 139 -11.85 -8.88 -17.26
N VAL A 140 -11.60 -9.46 -16.08
CA VAL A 140 -10.30 -9.47 -15.40
C VAL A 140 -9.63 -10.83 -15.59
N GLU A 141 -8.38 -10.82 -16.08
CA GLU A 141 -7.53 -12.02 -16.15
C GLU A 141 -6.81 -12.21 -14.82
N PHE A 142 -7.04 -13.36 -14.19
CA PHE A 142 -6.36 -13.82 -12.99
C PHE A 142 -5.33 -14.88 -13.36
N THR A 143 -4.17 -14.84 -12.72
CA THR A 143 -3.12 -15.84 -12.84
C THR A 143 -2.91 -16.48 -11.49
N TYR A 144 -2.99 -17.81 -11.43
CA TYR A 144 -2.87 -18.59 -10.20
C TYR A 144 -1.66 -19.52 -10.26
N TYR A 145 -0.73 -19.35 -9.32
CA TYR A 145 0.38 -20.25 -9.07
C TYR A 145 -0.01 -21.29 -8.01
N PRO A 146 0.12 -22.59 -8.31
CA PRO A 146 -0.04 -23.62 -7.29
C PRO A 146 1.11 -23.54 -6.27
N VAL A 147 0.78 -23.64 -4.99
CA VAL A 147 1.75 -23.66 -3.89
C VAL A 147 1.57 -24.97 -3.12
N ALA A 148 2.54 -25.34 -2.29
CA ALA A 148 2.44 -26.50 -1.40
C ALA A 148 1.16 -26.44 -0.53
N ASP A 149 0.79 -27.59 0.04
CA ASP A 149 -0.34 -27.72 0.98
C ASP A 149 -1.71 -27.30 0.43
N LYS A 150 -1.92 -27.53 -0.88
CA LYS A 150 -3.17 -27.20 -1.60
C LYS A 150 -3.53 -25.71 -1.56
N GLN A 151 -2.56 -24.85 -1.31
CA GLN A 151 -2.70 -23.41 -1.42
C GLN A 151 -2.42 -22.96 -2.85
N PHE A 152 -2.80 -21.74 -3.16
CA PHE A 152 -2.43 -21.08 -4.41
C PHE A 152 -2.13 -19.63 -4.11
N PHE A 153 -1.21 -19.06 -4.87
CA PHE A 153 -1.03 -17.62 -4.94
C PHE A 153 -1.70 -17.12 -6.21
N GLY A 154 -2.65 -16.21 -6.08
CA GLY A 154 -3.32 -15.58 -7.21
C GLY A 154 -2.94 -14.11 -7.33
N PHE A 155 -2.86 -13.61 -8.56
CA PHE A 155 -2.79 -12.18 -8.80
C PHE A 155 -3.59 -11.76 -10.05
N TYR A 156 -3.90 -10.47 -10.14
CA TYR A 156 -4.42 -9.85 -11.35
C TYR A 156 -3.82 -8.46 -11.55
N ILE A 157 -3.93 -7.94 -12.78
CA ILE A 157 -3.55 -6.56 -13.12
C ILE A 157 -4.75 -5.90 -13.78
N TYR A 158 -5.22 -4.80 -13.21
CA TYR A 158 -6.35 -4.05 -13.76
C TYR A 158 -6.17 -2.55 -13.48
N ASN A 159 -6.45 -1.71 -14.48
CA ASN A 159 -6.32 -0.24 -14.42
C ASN A 159 -5.03 0.28 -13.76
N GLY A 160 -3.88 -0.31 -14.07
CA GLY A 160 -2.58 0.15 -13.55
C GLY A 160 -2.30 -0.28 -12.10
N VAL A 161 -3.08 -1.20 -11.55
CA VAL A 161 -2.86 -1.77 -10.22
C VAL A 161 -2.63 -3.27 -10.34
N TRP A 162 -1.55 -3.74 -9.73
CA TRP A 162 -1.28 -5.15 -9.50
C TRP A 162 -1.79 -5.53 -8.11
N VAL A 163 -2.52 -6.64 -8.01
CA VAL A 163 -3.07 -7.14 -6.74
C VAL A 163 -2.78 -8.64 -6.62
N GLY A 164 -2.20 -9.06 -5.50
CA GLY A 164 -1.89 -10.45 -5.18
C GLY A 164 -2.47 -10.92 -3.85
N SER A 165 -2.84 -12.20 -3.75
CA SER A 165 -3.32 -12.82 -2.50
C SER A 165 -3.21 -14.35 -2.56
N PHE A 166 -3.08 -14.97 -1.38
CA PHE A 166 -3.28 -16.41 -1.20
C PHE A 166 -4.76 -16.80 -1.04
N SER A 167 -5.66 -15.81 -0.94
CA SER A 167 -7.10 -16.02 -0.82
C SER A 167 -7.80 -15.63 -2.12
N ARG A 168 -8.28 -16.64 -2.86
CA ARG A 168 -9.06 -16.42 -4.09
C ARG A 168 -10.31 -15.61 -3.84
N LYS A 169 -10.99 -15.86 -2.72
CA LYS A 169 -12.21 -15.13 -2.34
C LYS A 169 -11.92 -13.64 -2.19
N LEU A 170 -10.85 -13.28 -1.48
CA LEU A 170 -10.43 -11.88 -1.31
C LEU A 170 -9.98 -11.26 -2.63
N LEU A 171 -9.19 -11.99 -3.42
CA LEU A 171 -8.68 -11.49 -4.70
C LEU A 171 -9.81 -11.18 -5.69
N GLU A 172 -10.80 -12.08 -5.79
CA GLU A 172 -11.98 -11.85 -6.63
C GLU A 172 -12.86 -10.72 -6.07
N ALA A 173 -12.96 -10.55 -4.75
CA ALA A 173 -13.70 -9.45 -4.13
C ALA A 173 -13.06 -8.08 -4.44
N ALA A 174 -11.73 -7.98 -4.35
CA ALA A 174 -10.97 -6.77 -4.71
C ALA A 174 -11.15 -6.41 -6.19
N ALA A 175 -11.05 -7.40 -7.09
CA ALA A 175 -11.28 -7.19 -8.52
C ALA A 175 -12.70 -6.70 -8.81
N ASN A 176 -13.71 -7.30 -8.16
CA ASN A 176 -15.11 -6.91 -8.32
C ASN A 176 -15.37 -5.48 -7.84
N GLN A 177 -14.74 -5.05 -6.73
CA GLN A 177 -14.85 -3.69 -6.23
C GLN A 177 -14.24 -2.68 -7.19
N GLN A 178 -13.06 -3.01 -7.73
CA GLN A 178 -12.37 -2.18 -8.72
C GLN A 178 -13.17 -2.09 -10.03
N PHE A 179 -13.74 -3.19 -10.50
CA PHE A 179 -14.56 -3.22 -11.71
C PHE A 179 -15.85 -2.41 -11.56
N LYS A 180 -16.54 -2.52 -10.42
CA LYS A 180 -17.77 -1.77 -10.14
C LYS A 180 -17.51 -0.29 -9.84
N ASN A 181 -16.25 0.14 -9.80
CA ASN A 181 -15.83 1.48 -9.42
C ASN A 181 -16.60 1.99 -8.19
N THR A 182 -16.68 1.16 -7.16
CA THR A 182 -17.30 1.52 -5.89
C THR A 182 -16.18 1.96 -4.96
N PRO A 183 -15.75 3.24 -5.00
CA PRO A 183 -14.72 3.73 -4.10
C PRO A 183 -15.24 3.55 -2.68
N SER A 184 -14.53 2.75 -1.89
CA SER A 184 -14.87 2.55 -0.48
C SER A 184 -14.20 3.58 0.42
N LEU A 185 -13.33 4.43 -0.14
CA LEU A 185 -12.46 5.28 0.65
C LEU A 185 -13.29 6.26 1.49
N PRO A 186 -13.26 6.13 2.82
CA PRO A 186 -13.76 7.18 3.68
C PRO A 186 -12.83 8.40 3.51
N GLU A 187 -13.37 9.60 3.31
CA GLU A 187 -12.64 10.88 3.26
C GLU A 187 -11.63 11.05 4.43
N GLU A 188 -11.90 10.35 5.52
CA GLU A 188 -11.04 10.16 6.68
C GLU A 188 -9.67 9.54 6.35
N VAL A 189 -9.58 8.55 5.46
CA VAL A 189 -8.30 7.88 5.13
C VAL A 189 -7.38 8.81 4.36
N GLU A 190 -7.93 9.62 3.46
CA GLU A 190 -7.17 10.64 2.74
C GLU A 190 -6.57 11.68 3.69
N ARG A 191 -7.37 12.15 4.66
CA ARG A 191 -6.90 13.09 5.69
C ARG A 191 -5.78 12.52 6.54
N VAL A 192 -5.91 11.26 6.96
CA VAL A 192 -4.86 10.56 7.72
C VAL A 192 -3.60 10.34 6.88
N ARG A 193 -3.75 10.00 5.59
CA ARG A 193 -2.59 9.81 4.69
C ARG A 193 -1.82 11.09 4.43
N ALA A 194 -2.51 12.22 4.30
CA ALA A 194 -1.88 13.53 4.13
C ALA A 194 -1.01 13.93 5.34
N SER A 195 -1.21 13.26 6.47
CA SER A 195 -0.54 13.49 7.72
C SER A 195 0.84 12.79 7.78
N PHE A 196 1.05 11.69 7.07
CA PHE A 196 2.26 10.87 7.18
C PHE A 196 3.56 11.56 6.77
N ASP A 197 4.65 11.19 7.46
CA ASP A 197 5.99 11.53 6.98
C ASP A 197 6.29 10.81 5.66
N LYS A 198 6.52 11.61 4.61
CA LYS A 198 6.91 11.14 3.27
C LYS A 198 8.22 10.35 3.26
N ASN A 199 9.02 10.47 4.32
CA ASN A 199 10.28 9.75 4.47
C ASN A 199 10.17 8.46 5.28
N ALA A 200 9.04 8.23 5.96
CA ALA A 200 8.83 7.02 6.72
C ALA A 200 8.84 5.79 5.80
N PRO A 201 9.64 4.76 6.11
CA PRO A 201 9.68 3.55 5.29
C PRO A 201 8.35 2.77 5.34
N LEU A 202 7.60 2.93 6.43
CA LEU A 202 6.31 2.28 6.68
C LEU A 202 5.29 3.26 7.25
N ASN A 203 4.02 3.09 6.88
CA ASN A 203 2.90 3.61 7.66
C ASN A 203 1.94 2.47 7.99
N ILE A 204 1.31 2.54 9.15
CA ILE A 204 0.27 1.60 9.57
C ILE A 204 -1.04 2.35 9.80
N LEU A 205 -2.16 1.74 9.42
CA LEU A 205 -3.51 2.27 9.63
C LEU A 205 -4.42 1.19 10.20
N PHE A 206 -5.23 1.53 11.19
CA PHE A 206 -6.19 0.63 11.80
C PHE A 206 -7.58 1.25 11.82
N PRO A 207 -8.62 0.56 11.34
CA PRO A 207 -9.97 1.03 11.50
C PRO A 207 -10.38 1.00 12.98
N THR A 208 -11.04 2.07 13.42
CA THR A 208 -11.47 2.31 14.79
C THR A 208 -13.00 2.30 14.86
N LYS A 209 -13.62 1.24 14.32
CA LYS A 209 -15.09 1.07 14.21
C LYS A 209 -15.87 1.39 15.51
N GLU A 210 -15.20 1.38 16.67
CA GLU A 210 -15.75 1.66 18.00
C GLU A 210 -15.28 2.97 18.66
N MET A 211 -14.27 3.68 18.13
CA MET A 211 -13.77 4.95 18.71
C MET A 211 -14.56 6.16 18.19
N ASN A 212 -15.88 6.13 18.36
CA ASN A 212 -16.71 7.31 18.08
C ASN A 212 -16.76 8.18 19.34
N LEU A 213 -15.60 8.70 19.75
CA LEU A 213 -15.51 9.57 20.92
C LEU A 213 -16.01 10.96 20.53
N TYR A 214 -17.16 11.31 21.11
CA TYR A 214 -17.73 12.65 21.07
C TYR A 214 -17.49 13.31 22.43
N VAL A 215 -16.71 14.38 22.46
CA VAL A 215 -16.52 15.19 23.66
C VAL A 215 -17.21 16.52 23.42
N GLU A 216 -18.48 16.61 23.78
CA GLU A 216 -19.16 17.89 23.91
C GLU A 216 -18.84 18.48 25.28
N ARG A 217 -18.28 19.68 25.30
CA ARG A 217 -18.20 20.53 26.51
C ARG A 217 -18.76 21.89 26.17
N GLU A 218 -19.61 22.41 27.04
CA GLU A 218 -20.15 23.76 26.92
C GLU A 218 -19.01 24.77 26.75
N ASN A 219 -19.12 25.63 25.72
CA ASN A 219 -18.18 26.69 25.33
C ASN A 219 -16.89 26.28 24.59
N LEU A 220 -16.81 25.08 24.01
CA LEU A 220 -15.71 24.72 23.10
C LEU A 220 -16.24 24.30 21.71
N PRO A 221 -15.46 24.52 20.63
CA PRO A 221 -15.77 23.90 19.35
C PRO A 221 -15.85 22.38 19.56
N ALA A 222 -16.95 21.76 19.16
CA ALA A 222 -17.12 20.31 19.30
C ALA A 222 -16.02 19.59 18.50
N TRP A 223 -15.22 18.76 19.18
CA TRP A 223 -14.29 17.87 18.51
C TRP A 223 -14.91 16.47 18.46
N ARG A 224 -14.95 15.95 17.24
CA ARG A 224 -15.31 14.57 16.96
C ARG A 224 -14.04 13.91 16.46
N ILE A 225 -13.64 12.79 17.06
CA ILE A 225 -12.73 11.86 16.41
C ILE A 225 -13.56 11.23 15.28
N THR A 226 -13.75 12.00 14.22
CA THR A 226 -14.40 11.51 13.00
C THR A 226 -13.53 10.50 12.30
N ASP A 227 -12.23 10.53 12.59
CA ASP A 227 -11.25 9.70 11.94
C ASP A 227 -11.37 8.31 12.55
N LYS A 228 -12.17 7.48 11.87
CA LYS A 228 -12.36 6.06 12.13
C LYS A 228 -11.06 5.27 11.93
N TRP A 229 -9.89 5.90 12.09
CA TRP A 229 -8.57 5.40 11.76
C TRP A 229 -7.54 5.87 12.79
N LEU A 230 -6.82 4.91 13.38
CA LEU A 230 -5.56 5.18 14.07
C LEU A 230 -4.42 4.93 13.10
N SER A 231 -3.38 5.74 13.16
CA SER A 231 -2.23 5.57 12.29
C SER A 231 -0.91 5.92 12.96
N ALA A 232 0.18 5.40 12.39
CA ALA A 232 1.54 5.74 12.79
C ALA A 232 2.53 5.50 11.65
N ASP A 233 3.57 6.31 11.62
CA ASP A 233 4.79 6.11 10.86
C ASP A 233 5.69 5.13 11.61
N MET A 234 6.30 4.17 10.93
CA MET A 234 7.22 3.21 11.57
C MET A 234 8.61 3.29 10.94
N PHE A 235 9.66 3.28 11.77
CA PHE A 235 11.05 3.43 11.34
C PHE A 235 12.02 2.84 12.37
N LEU A 236 13.28 2.62 11.97
CA LEU A 236 14.37 2.35 12.90
C LEU A 236 15.03 3.66 13.34
N SER A 237 15.27 3.79 14.65
CA SER A 237 16.05 4.88 15.25
C SER A 237 16.98 4.32 16.31
N ASP A 238 18.28 4.56 16.17
CA ASP A 238 19.32 4.11 17.11
C ASP A 238 19.22 2.62 17.47
N GLY A 239 18.96 1.78 16.47
CA GLY A 239 18.78 0.33 16.65
C GLY A 239 17.42 -0.09 17.22
N ASN A 240 16.57 0.84 17.62
CA ASN A 240 15.23 0.59 18.13
C ASN A 240 14.20 0.67 17.00
N PHE A 241 13.17 -0.18 17.07
CA PHE A 241 12.02 -0.04 16.19
C PHE A 241 11.02 0.92 16.84
N CYS A 242 10.75 2.02 16.15
CA CYS A 242 9.95 3.11 16.65
C CYS A 242 8.72 3.32 15.77
N CYS A 243 7.67 3.81 16.42
CA CYS A 243 6.41 4.22 15.84
C CYS A 243 6.13 5.65 16.28
N TYR A 244 5.68 6.47 15.34
CA TYR A 244 5.35 7.86 15.56
C TYR A 244 3.97 8.15 15.00
N GLY A 245 3.06 8.55 15.88
CA GLY A 245 1.76 9.09 15.50
C GLY A 245 1.64 10.52 15.99
N PHE A 246 0.80 11.32 15.35
CA PHE A 246 0.43 12.61 15.90
C PHE A 246 -1.08 12.79 15.89
N LEU A 247 -1.53 13.56 16.86
CA LEU A 247 -2.91 13.96 17.03
C LEU A 247 -2.91 15.48 17.24
N PRO A 248 -3.89 16.21 16.69
CA PRO A 248 -4.01 17.64 16.94
C PRO A 248 -4.09 17.91 18.46
N TYR A 249 -3.29 18.85 18.96
CA TYR A 249 -3.33 19.23 20.37
C TYR A 249 -4.52 20.12 20.64
N GLN A 250 -5.21 19.86 21.73
CA GLN A 250 -6.12 20.81 22.31
C GLN A 250 -5.71 21.08 23.74
N ALA A 251 -5.41 22.36 24.01
CA ALA A 251 -4.98 22.87 25.31
C ALA A 251 -5.92 22.52 26.48
N GLN A 252 -7.17 22.13 26.21
CA GLN A 252 -8.20 21.85 27.23
C GLN A 252 -8.55 20.36 27.40
N SER A 253 -7.90 19.49 26.63
CA SER A 253 -8.16 18.05 26.65
C SER A 253 -7.26 17.35 27.69
N THR A 254 -7.81 16.39 28.46
CA THR A 254 -7.09 15.76 29.58
C THR A 254 -5.94 14.88 29.07
N PRO A 255 -4.75 14.86 29.68
CA PRO A 255 -3.64 14.00 29.24
C PRO A 255 -4.01 12.50 29.13
N SER A 256 -5.00 12.04 29.90
CA SER A 256 -5.42 10.65 30.01
C SER A 256 -5.95 10.01 28.72
N TRP A 257 -6.55 10.78 27.81
CA TRP A 257 -7.08 10.20 26.56
C TRP A 257 -5.98 9.92 25.54
N TYR A 258 -4.95 10.77 25.47
CA TYR A 258 -3.78 10.53 24.63
C TYR A 258 -3.05 9.25 25.07
N VAL A 259 -3.02 8.97 26.38
CA VAL A 259 -2.51 7.70 26.94
C VAL A 259 -3.35 6.53 26.44
N ALA A 260 -4.68 6.60 26.56
CA ALA A 260 -5.56 5.53 26.10
C ALA A 260 -5.44 5.24 24.59
N MET A 261 -5.17 6.26 23.77
CA MET A 261 -4.90 6.07 22.35
C MET A 261 -3.54 5.42 22.09
N GLY A 262 -2.49 5.84 22.80
CA GLY A 262 -1.20 5.17 22.77
C GLY A 262 -1.30 3.69 23.15
N ASP A 263 -2.04 3.37 24.22
CA ASP A 263 -2.29 1.99 24.65
C ASP A 263 -3.06 1.19 23.61
N THR A 264 -4.05 1.81 22.98
CA THR A 264 -4.85 1.16 21.94
C THR A 264 -4.03 0.89 20.68
N LEU A 265 -3.22 1.85 20.27
CA LEU A 265 -2.29 1.70 19.14
C LEU A 265 -1.25 0.62 19.44
N SER A 266 -0.67 0.61 20.64
CA SER A 266 0.25 -0.45 21.10
C SER A 266 -0.42 -1.82 21.01
N LYS A 267 -1.61 -1.99 21.59
CA LYS A 267 -2.34 -3.27 21.52
C LYS A 267 -2.62 -3.72 20.09
N ARG A 268 -3.01 -2.80 19.19
CA ARG A 268 -3.28 -3.13 17.78
C ARG A 268 -2.02 -3.53 17.03
N ILE A 269 -0.91 -2.82 17.24
CA ILE A 269 0.39 -3.17 16.67
C ILE A 269 0.85 -4.51 17.21
N ASN A 270 0.77 -4.76 18.51
CA ASN A 270 1.16 -6.03 19.12
C ASN A 270 0.27 -7.19 18.61
N ASN A 271 -1.01 -6.97 18.36
CA ASN A 271 -1.89 -7.99 17.80
C ASN A 271 -1.49 -8.38 16.36
N LEU A 272 -1.01 -7.43 15.56
CA LEU A 272 -0.44 -7.71 14.25
C LEU A 272 1.01 -8.22 14.33
N PHE A 273 1.81 -7.76 15.28
CA PHE A 273 3.23 -8.08 15.39
C PHE A 273 3.59 -8.38 16.85
N PRO A 274 3.38 -9.62 17.31
CA PRO A 274 3.43 -9.97 18.74
C PRO A 274 4.76 -9.67 19.44
N SER A 275 5.90 -9.75 18.76
CA SER A 275 7.21 -9.49 19.37
C SER A 275 7.60 -8.02 19.36
N ILE A 276 6.78 -7.13 18.80
CA ILE A 276 6.97 -5.68 18.87
C ILE A 276 6.23 -5.21 20.13
N HIS A 277 6.94 -4.70 21.13
CA HIS A 277 6.34 -4.23 22.38
C HIS A 277 6.58 -2.73 22.57
N LEU A 278 5.66 -1.92 22.06
CA LEU A 278 5.80 -0.46 22.10
C LEU A 278 5.36 0.12 23.44
N SER A 279 6.25 0.85 24.09
CA SER A 279 5.93 1.76 25.19
C SER A 279 5.82 3.18 24.65
N PHE A 280 4.60 3.74 24.63
CA PHE A 280 4.36 5.08 24.10
C PHE A 280 4.68 6.18 25.12
N GLN A 281 5.38 7.21 24.65
CA GLN A 281 5.59 8.48 25.31
C GLN A 281 4.79 9.56 24.60
N ILE A 282 4.29 10.52 25.39
CA ILE A 282 3.47 11.63 24.90
C ILE A 282 4.31 12.90 24.98
N ASN A 283 4.61 13.48 23.83
CA ASN A 283 5.29 14.77 23.72
C ASN A 283 4.33 15.84 23.18
N LYS A 284 4.52 17.09 23.61
CA LYS A 284 3.71 18.22 23.17
C LYS A 284 4.61 19.27 22.54
N ALA A 285 4.36 19.65 21.29
CA ALA A 285 5.01 20.78 20.63
C ALA A 285 4.10 21.32 19.52
N ASP A 286 4.19 22.61 19.22
CA ASP A 286 3.53 23.27 18.07
C ASP A 286 2.03 22.96 17.91
N ASP A 287 1.27 23.04 19.00
CA ASP A 287 -0.16 22.69 19.03
C ASP A 287 -0.46 21.28 18.46
N LYS A 288 0.47 20.35 18.67
CA LYS A 288 0.34 18.93 18.38
C LYS A 288 0.78 18.07 19.55
N VAL A 289 0.14 16.91 19.65
CA VAL A 289 0.56 15.84 20.55
C VAL A 289 1.13 14.72 19.72
N TYR A 290 2.32 14.30 20.13
CA TYR A 290 3.09 13.27 19.48
C TYR A 290 3.10 12.04 20.36
N LEU A 291 2.74 10.91 19.76
CA LEU A 291 2.81 9.59 20.34
C LEU A 291 4.04 8.90 19.75
N THR A 292 5.10 8.79 20.55
CA THR A 292 6.30 8.05 20.14
C THR A 292 6.39 6.78 20.95
N GLY A 293 6.27 5.63 20.31
CA GLY A 293 6.50 4.34 20.93
C GLY A 293 7.76 3.71 20.34
N CYS A 294 8.68 3.25 21.18
CA CYS A 294 9.82 2.48 20.71
C CYS A 294 9.90 1.16 21.46
N THR A 295 10.35 0.12 20.75
CA THR A 295 10.73 -1.14 21.35
C THR A 295 12.23 -1.33 21.15
N PRO A 296 13.00 -1.58 22.22
CA PRO A 296 14.39 -1.97 22.05
C PRO A 296 14.41 -3.30 21.30
N MET A 297 15.25 -3.36 20.28
CA MET A 297 15.53 -4.60 19.58
C MET A 297 16.85 -5.11 20.15
N GLY A 298 16.82 -6.29 20.76
CA GLY A 298 18.01 -6.88 21.38
C GLY A 298 19.23 -6.83 20.45
N GLU A 299 20.39 -6.52 21.02
CA GLU A 299 21.66 -6.81 20.37
C GLU A 299 21.93 -8.31 20.55
N GLU A 300 21.56 -9.10 19.55
CA GLU A 300 22.23 -10.38 19.29
C GLU A 300 23.29 -10.17 18.20
#